data_AF-A0A4Y9S3M2-F1
#
_entry.id   AF-A0A4Y9S3M2-F1
#
_cell.length_a   1.000
_cell.length_b   1.000
_cell.length_c   1.000
_cell.angle_alpha   90.00
_cell.angle_beta   90.00
_cell.angle_gamma   90.00
#
_symmetry.space_group_name_H-M   'P 1'
#
loop_
_entity.id
_entity.type
_entity.pdbx_description
1 polymer ?
#
loop_
_entity_poly.entity_id
_entity_poly.type
_entity_poly.pdbx_seq_one_letter_code
_entity_poly.pdbx_strand_id
1 'polypeptide(L)' 'MSARDKLPAAPVETARDLAEKHDMRLLRAKQLCRPVLYKGIKQFIAGLHWHKGDAEGTVYLEGIVEPVRPSELTITEEPQ' A
#
# COMPACT_ATOMS: atom_id res chain seq x y z
N MET A 1 -3.95 -24.95 -36.81
CA MET A 1 -3.11 -24.35 -35.75
C MET A 1 -3.67 -22.96 -35.47
N SER A 2 -4.59 -22.85 -34.50
CA SER A 2 -5.30 -21.60 -34.21
C SER A 2 -4.38 -20.66 -33.41
N ALA A 3 -4.27 -19.39 -33.83
CA ALA A 3 -3.48 -18.35 -33.17
C ALA A 3 -3.99 -17.94 -31.76
N ARG A 4 -4.89 -18.73 -31.16
CA ARG A 4 -5.53 -18.47 -29.87
C ARG A 4 -4.75 -18.97 -28.65
N ASP A 5 -3.70 -19.78 -28.84
CA ASP A 5 -2.99 -20.41 -27.71
C ASP A 5 -1.77 -19.62 -27.20
N LYS A 6 -1.53 -18.40 -27.70
CA LYS A 6 -0.51 -17.51 -27.12
C LYS A 6 -1.18 -16.44 -26.28
N LEU A 7 -1.62 -16.82 -25.08
CA LEU A 7 -1.74 -15.85 -23.99
C LEU A 7 -0.35 -15.22 -23.83
N PRO A 8 -0.21 -13.88 -23.92
CA PRO A 8 1.06 -13.25 -23.59
C PRO A 8 1.44 -13.67 -22.16
N ALA A 9 2.70 -14.04 -21.96
CA ALA A 9 3.22 -14.32 -20.63
C ALA A 9 2.82 -13.15 -19.72
N ALA A 10 2.25 -13.46 -18.54
CA ALA A 10 1.79 -12.43 -17.62
C ALA A 10 2.89 -11.38 -17.44
N PRO A 11 2.59 -10.07 -17.57
CA PRO A 11 3.60 -9.03 -17.47
C PRO A 11 4.36 -9.18 -16.16
N VAL A 12 5.69 -9.17 -16.23
CA VAL A 12 6.56 -9.26 -15.05
C VAL A 12 6.28 -8.03 -14.19
N GLU A 13 5.86 -8.28 -12.95
CA GLU A 13 5.49 -7.23 -12.02
C GLU A 13 6.70 -6.34 -11.72
N THR A 14 6.56 -5.04 -11.98
CA THR A 14 7.63 -4.07 -11.78
C THR A 14 7.68 -3.61 -10.32
N ALA A 15 8.80 -3.02 -9.89
CA ALA A 15 8.92 -2.42 -8.56
C ALA A 15 7.86 -1.33 -8.32
N ARG A 16 7.44 -0.63 -9.37
CA ARG A 16 6.37 0.36 -9.32
C ARG A 16 5.00 -0.28 -9.06
N ASP A 17 4.70 -1.38 -9.74
CA ASP A 17 3.44 -2.10 -9.53
C ASP A 17 3.32 -2.61 -8.09
N LEU A 18 4.43 -3.11 -7.52
CA LEU A 18 4.49 -3.54 -6.12
C LEU A 18 4.23 -2.38 -5.15
N ALA A 19 4.84 -1.22 -5.40
CA ALA A 19 4.63 -0.01 -4.60
C ALA A 19 3.16 0.46 -4.68
N GLU A 20 2.59 0.54 -5.88
CA GLU A 20 1.19 0.92 -6.08
C GLU A 20 0.22 -0.07 -5.40
N LYS A 21 0.49 -1.39 -5.47
CA LYS A 21 -0.31 -2.39 -4.74
C LYS A 21 -0.22 -2.23 -3.23
N HIS A 22 0.97 -1.96 -2.71
CA HIS A 22 1.16 -1.74 -1.27
C HIS A 22 0.36 -0.52 -0.80
N ASP A 23 0.48 0.58 -1.53
CA ASP A 23 -0.22 1.83 -1.33
C ASP A 23 -1.75 1.66 -1.35
N MET A 24 -2.28 0.89 -2.31
CA MET A 24 -3.72 0.58 -2.36
C MET A 24 -4.20 -0.25 -1.17
N ARG A 25 -3.35 -1.12 -0.61
CA ARG A 25 -3.69 -1.87 0.60
C ARG A 25 -3.72 -0.96 1.84
N LEU A 26 -2.82 0.03 1.94
CA LEU A 26 -2.88 1.04 3.00
C LEU A 26 -4.13 1.91 2.89
N LEU A 27 -4.51 2.32 1.67
CA LEU A 27 -5.77 3.04 1.45
C LEU A 27 -6.97 2.22 1.93
N ARG A 28 -7.00 0.93 1.62
CA ARG A 28 -8.04 0.02 2.09
C ARG A 28 -8.03 -0.14 3.61
N ALA A 29 -6.86 -0.24 4.24
CA ALA A 29 -6.74 -0.30 5.69
C ALA A 29 -7.35 0.96 6.34
N LYS A 30 -7.06 2.15 5.79
CA LYS A 30 -7.69 3.41 6.20
C LYS A 30 -9.21 3.37 6.07
N GLN A 31 -9.73 2.99 4.90
CA GLN A 31 -11.18 2.97 4.63
C GLN A 31 -11.95 2.01 5.54
N LEU A 32 -11.32 0.89 5.92
CA LEU A 32 -11.92 -0.12 6.78
C LEU A 32 -11.58 0.08 8.26
N CYS A 33 -10.91 1.18 8.63
CA CYS A 33 -10.40 1.43 9.97
C CYS A 33 -9.64 0.23 10.56
N ARG A 34 -8.81 -0.42 9.73
CA ARG A 34 -7.98 -1.54 10.15
C ARG A 34 -6.65 -1.03 10.71
N PRO A 35 -6.15 -1.62 11.80
CA PRO A 35 -4.85 -1.23 12.34
C PRO A 35 -3.73 -1.60 11.36
N VAL A 36 -2.67 -0.80 11.39
CA VAL A 36 -1.38 -1.09 10.79
C VAL A 36 -0.32 -1.12 11.89
N LEU A 37 0.80 -1.77 11.65
CA LEU A 37 1.95 -1.72 12.56
C LEU A 37 2.92 -0.65 12.09
N TYR A 38 3.27 0.25 13.02
CA TYR A 38 4.35 1.20 12.87
C TYR A 38 5.30 1.05 14.06
N LYS A 39 6.57 0.75 13.81
CA LYS A 39 7.58 0.47 14.85
C LYS A 39 7.11 -0.59 15.88
N GLY A 40 6.36 -1.59 15.43
CA GLY A 40 5.81 -2.67 16.27
C GLY A 40 4.57 -2.28 17.09
N ILE A 41 4.08 -1.04 16.96
CA ILE A 41 2.89 -0.56 17.68
C ILE A 41 1.71 -0.53 16.70
N LYS A 42 0.54 -1.00 17.15
CA LYS A 42 -0.71 -0.87 16.39
C LYS A 42 -1.13 0.60 16.32
N GLN A 43 -1.32 1.09 15.12
CA GLN A 43 -1.73 2.46 14.80
C GLN A 43 -2.84 2.47 13.76
N PHE A 44 -3.53 3.60 13.63
CA PHE A 44 -4.54 3.83 12.60
C PHE A 44 -4.09 4.93 11.65
N ILE A 45 -4.49 4.81 10.38
CA ILE A 45 -4.16 5.78 9.34
C ILE A 45 -5.17 6.92 9.39
N ALA A 46 -4.70 8.11 9.75
CA ALA A 46 -5.47 9.35 9.68
C ALA A 46 -5.56 9.89 8.25
N GLY A 47 -4.47 9.80 7.48
CA GLY A 47 -4.37 10.35 6.13
C GLY A 47 -3.40 9.57 5.24
N LEU A 48 -3.68 9.54 3.94
CA LEU A 48 -2.78 9.00 2.91
C LEU A 48 -2.89 9.91 1.69
N HIS A 49 -1.77 10.50 1.25
CA HIS A 49 -1.74 11.48 0.17
C HIS A 49 -0.55 11.23 -0.76
N TRP A 50 -0.74 11.45 -2.05
CA TRP A 50 0.35 11.54 -3.04
C TRP A 50 0.50 12.99 -3.44
N HIS A 51 1.64 13.60 -3.14
CA HIS A 51 1.94 14.92 -3.69
C HIS A 51 2.49 14.78 -5.09
N LYS A 52 2.26 15.80 -5.92
CA LYS A 52 2.68 15.78 -7.32
C LYS A 52 4.21 15.74 -7.39
N GLY A 53 4.75 14.66 -7.94
CA GLY A 53 6.19 14.46 -8.10
C GLY A 53 6.81 13.51 -7.08
N ASP A 54 6.03 13.04 -6.09
CA ASP A 54 6.51 12.04 -5.15
C ASP A 54 6.68 10.67 -5.82
N ALA A 55 7.71 9.94 -5.41
CA ALA A 55 7.95 8.57 -5.85
C ALA A 55 7.04 7.55 -5.14
N GLU A 56 6.56 7.86 -3.94
CA GLU A 56 5.65 7.05 -3.12
C GLU A 56 4.66 7.95 -2.36
N GLY A 57 3.57 7.39 -1.84
CA GLY A 57 2.62 8.15 -1.01
C GLY A 57 3.23 8.59 0.33
N THR A 58 2.57 9.52 1.00
CA THR A 58 2.86 9.92 2.39
C THR A 58 1.70 9.52 3.30
N VAL A 59 1.99 8.85 4.41
CA VAL A 59 0.99 8.39 5.37
C VAL A 59 1.06 9.22 6.66
N TYR A 60 -0.09 9.56 7.20
CA TYR A 60 -0.25 10.21 8.49
C TYR A 60 -0.96 9.24 9.44
N LEU A 61 -0.34 8.97 10.59
CA LEU A 61 -0.91 8.10 11.62
C LEU A 61 -1.56 8.93 12.73
N GLU A 62 -2.59 8.38 13.36
CA GLU A 62 -3.20 9.01 14.52
C GLU A 62 -2.20 9.13 15.68
N GLY A 63 -2.10 10.33 16.27
CA GLY A 63 -1.23 10.59 17.41
C GLY A 63 0.27 10.66 17.10
N ILE A 64 0.68 10.51 15.83
CA ILE A 64 2.07 10.72 15.38
C ILE A 64 2.16 12.04 14.62
N VAL A 65 3.14 12.87 15.00
CA VAL A 65 3.30 14.21 14.43
C VAL A 65 3.95 14.14 13.05
N GLU A 66 4.98 13.30 12.91
CA GLU A 66 5.71 13.18 11.67
C GLU A 66 4.99 12.28 10.65
N PRO A 67 4.98 12.66 9.36
CA PRO A 67 4.55 11.75 8.31
C PRO A 67 5.46 10.53 8.24
N VAL A 68 4.89 9.40 7.86
CA VAL A 68 5.59 8.12 7.72
C VAL A 68 5.48 7.62 6.30
N ARG A 69 6.52 6.91 5.86
CA ARG A 69 6.53 6.32 4.52
C ARG A 69 5.69 5.05 4.50
N PRO A 70 5.01 4.73 3.37
CA PRO A 70 4.31 3.48 3.18
C PRO A 70 5.18 2.27 3.54
N SER A 71 6.43 2.25 3.06
CA SER A 71 7.39 1.17 3.31
C SER A 71 7.74 0.91 4.78
N GLU A 72 7.41 1.84 5.69
CA GLU A 72 7.64 1.72 7.14
C GLU A 72 6.46 1.09 7.87
N LEU A 73 5.37 0.80 7.16
CA LEU A 73 4.14 0.24 7.72
C LEU A 73 3.99 -1.22 7.35
N THR A 74 3.50 -2.02 8.30
CA THR A 74 3.08 -3.39 8.03
C THR A 74 1.57 -3.50 8.16
N ILE A 75 0.91 -3.95 7.10
CA ILE A 75 -0.53 -4.21 7.12
C ILE A 75 -0.78 -5.52 7.87
N THR A 76 -1.55 -5.47 8.95
CA THR A 76 -2.02 -6.70 9.60
C THR A 76 -3.19 -7.24 8.79
N GLU A 77 -2.95 -8.26 7.99
CA GLU A 77 -4.03 -9.02 7.35
C GLU A 77 -4.73 -9.84 8.44
N GLU A 78 -5.74 -9.26 9.08
CA GLU A 78 -6.64 -10.07 9.91
C GLU A 78 -7.50 -10.93 8.97
N PRO A 79 -7.52 -12.27 9.16
CA PRO A 79 -8.40 -13.14 8.40
C PRO A 79 -9.86 -12.72 8.67
N GLN A 80 -10.63 -12.60 7.59
CA GLN A 80 -12.07 -12.32 7.67
C GLN A 80 -12.86 -13.51 8.20
#